data_AF-A0A9D9NYA4-F1
#
_entry.id   AF-A0A9D9NYA4-F1
#
_cell.length_a   1.000
_cell.length_b   1.000
_cell.length_c   1.000
_cell.angle_alpha   90.00
_cell.angle_beta   90.00
_cell.angle_gamma   90.00
#
_symmetry.space_group_name_H-M   'P 1'
#
loop_
_entity.id
_entity.type
_entity.pdbx_description
1 polymer ?
#
loop_
_entity_poly.entity_id
_entity_poly.type
_entity_poly.pdbx_seq_one_letter_code
_entity_poly.pdbx_strand_id
1 'polypeptide(L)'
;MGRLDTPRARDSRPCLLVNFGEYACGDFYVVMREEALRELAAHKWTADELRDVLGSQRVAVTGGLAAAWYVLVTEACADLVVGLTEPLDPSTVRMLLSERRLAEYLIRLPVRAGDTVIVPAGTLHAIGSGILLYEIQEQSDITYRLYDWDRTDSQGRSRPLHIDEGLTVLRPERRAGRSRWHSMHGGRS
;
A
#
# COMPACT_ATOMS: atom_id res chain seq x y z
N MET A 1 -2.09 -43.88 8.57
CA MET A 1 -1.30 -42.71 8.99
C MET A 1 -1.46 -41.67 7.88
N GLY A 2 -2.44 -40.77 8.01
CA GLY A 2 -2.78 -39.80 6.97
C GLY A 2 -1.70 -38.72 6.88
N ARG A 3 -1.23 -38.41 5.67
CA ARG A 3 -0.42 -37.21 5.42
C ARG A 3 -1.26 -36.00 5.81
N LEU A 4 -0.77 -35.23 6.77
CA LEU A 4 -1.28 -33.89 7.01
C LEU A 4 -0.95 -33.05 5.78
N ASP A 5 -1.98 -32.58 5.07
CA ASP A 5 -1.83 -31.61 4.01
C ASP A 5 -1.12 -30.37 4.57
N THR A 6 0.08 -30.10 4.08
CA THR A 6 0.76 -28.82 4.32
C THR A 6 -0.16 -27.70 3.84
N PRO A 7 -0.45 -26.67 4.67
CA PRO A 7 -1.24 -25.52 4.23
C PRO A 7 -0.61 -24.95 2.95
N ARG A 8 -1.39 -24.78 1.88
CA ARG A 8 -0.91 -24.02 0.71
C ARG A 8 -0.42 -22.67 1.22
N ALA A 9 0.82 -22.30 0.88
CA ALA A 9 1.35 -20.98 1.17
C ALA A 9 0.33 -19.93 0.67
N ARG A 10 -0.11 -19.05 1.58
CA ARG A 10 -1.04 -17.97 1.23
C ARG A 10 -0.35 -17.10 0.18
N ASP A 11 -1.05 -16.81 -0.92
CA ASP A 11 -0.57 -15.88 -1.94
C ASP A 11 -0.36 -14.49 -1.30
N SER A 12 0.91 -14.10 -1.23
CA SER A 12 1.40 -12.93 -0.52
C SER A 12 1.27 -11.64 -1.34
N ARG A 13 0.79 -11.74 -2.59
CA ARG A 13 0.61 -10.58 -3.46
C ARG A 13 -0.53 -9.67 -2.94
N PRO A 14 -0.34 -8.35 -2.94
CA PRO A 14 -1.32 -7.43 -2.38
C PRO A 14 -2.39 -7.03 -3.39
N CYS A 15 -3.61 -6.73 -2.94
CA CYS A 15 -4.67 -6.26 -3.83
C CYS A 15 -4.24 -4.96 -4.53
N LEU A 16 -4.55 -4.81 -5.82
CA LEU A 16 -4.35 -3.55 -6.52
C LEU A 16 -5.53 -2.62 -6.23
N LEU A 17 -5.23 -1.45 -5.67
CA LEU A 17 -6.20 -0.47 -5.20
C LEU A 17 -6.01 0.87 -5.92
N VAL A 18 -7.11 1.60 -6.08
CA VAL A 18 -7.11 3.02 -6.48
C VAL A 18 -8.12 3.74 -5.59
N ASN A 19 -7.70 4.84 -4.97
CA ASN A 19 -8.55 5.64 -4.12
C ASN A 19 -8.77 7.02 -4.74
N PHE A 20 -9.96 7.55 -4.54
CA PHE A 20 -10.27 8.96 -4.76
C PHE A 20 -9.79 9.77 -3.55
N GLY A 21 -9.27 10.97 -3.77
CA GLY A 21 -8.92 11.90 -2.70
C GLY A 21 -9.55 13.24 -3.04
N GLU A 22 -10.31 13.80 -2.10
CA GLU A 22 -11.05 15.03 -2.30
C GLU A 22 -10.25 16.21 -1.73
N TYR A 23 -10.43 17.41 -2.28
CA TYR A 23 -9.73 18.60 -1.82
C TYR A 23 -10.29 19.07 -0.48
N ALA A 24 -9.82 18.53 0.65
CA ALA A 24 -10.01 19.18 1.94
C ALA A 24 -8.98 18.75 2.99
N CYS A 25 -8.50 19.75 3.75
CA CYS A 25 -7.93 19.59 5.08
C CYS A 25 -8.92 18.80 5.95
N GLY A 26 -8.69 17.50 6.14
CA GLY A 26 -9.52 16.59 6.93
C GLY A 26 -8.68 15.77 7.91
N ASP A 27 -9.35 15.19 8.92
CA ASP A 27 -8.72 14.39 9.97
C ASP A 27 -8.05 13.15 9.37
N PHE A 28 -6.73 13.04 9.56
CA PHE A 28 -5.95 11.90 9.13
C PHE A 28 -5.84 10.88 10.26
N TYR A 29 -6.06 9.59 9.98
CA TYR A 29 -5.84 8.52 10.93
C TYR A 29 -4.69 7.63 10.50
N VAL A 30 -3.98 7.11 11.51
CA VAL A 30 -2.95 6.09 11.32
C VAL A 30 -3.63 4.73 11.26
N VAL A 31 -3.77 4.18 10.06
CA VAL A 31 -4.26 2.81 9.85
C VAL A 31 -3.09 1.84 9.94
N MET A 32 -3.21 0.89 10.87
CA MET A 32 -2.33 -0.26 11.00
C MET A 32 -3.02 -1.45 10.33
N ARG A 33 -2.42 -2.02 9.28
CA ARG A 33 -2.95 -3.23 8.62
C ARG A 33 -2.86 -4.45 9.55
N GLU A 34 -3.73 -5.44 9.37
CA GLU A 34 -3.85 -6.59 10.29
C GLU A 34 -2.60 -7.49 10.31
N GLU A 35 -1.88 -7.65 9.18
CA GLU A 35 -0.59 -8.37 9.17
C GLU A 35 0.47 -7.65 10.02
N ALA A 36 0.47 -6.32 9.99
CA ALA A 36 1.31 -5.45 10.80
C ALA A 36 1.01 -5.59 12.31
N LEU A 37 -0.26 -5.74 12.70
CA LEU A 37 -0.65 -6.04 14.08
C LEU A 37 -0.15 -7.40 14.57
N ARG A 38 -0.07 -8.41 13.69
CA ARG A 38 0.46 -9.73 14.03
C ARG A 38 1.97 -9.71 14.27
N GLU A 39 2.72 -8.92 13.49
CA GLU A 39 4.16 -8.74 13.73
C GLU A 39 4.48 -7.90 14.97
N LEU A 40 3.68 -6.86 15.25
CA LEU A 40 3.77 -6.10 16.51
C LEU A 40 3.50 -6.99 17.72
N ALA A 41 2.49 -7.87 17.63
CA ALA A 41 2.19 -8.85 18.67
C ALA A 41 3.33 -9.86 18.87
N ALA A 42 4.08 -10.18 17.81
CA ALA A 42 5.24 -11.07 17.88
C ALA A 42 6.49 -10.40 18.47
N HIS A 43 6.69 -9.09 18.23
CA HIS A 43 7.92 -8.38 18.60
C HIS A 43 7.83 -7.57 19.91
N LYS A 44 6.68 -7.52 20.60
CA LYS A 44 6.49 -6.86 21.90
C LYS A 44 7.01 -5.41 21.96
N TRP A 45 6.74 -4.61 20.94
CA TRP A 45 7.07 -3.18 20.93
C TRP A 45 6.30 -2.46 22.03
N THR A 46 6.99 -1.59 22.77
CA THR A 46 6.37 -0.77 23.83
C THR A 46 5.69 0.46 23.23
N ALA A 47 4.68 0.98 23.94
CA ALA A 47 3.98 2.20 23.52
C ALA A 47 4.90 3.45 23.48
N ASP A 48 6.04 3.41 24.17
CA ASP A 48 7.05 4.47 24.18
C ASP A 48 7.94 4.41 22.93
N GLU A 49 8.35 3.21 22.50
CA GLU A 49 9.10 3.01 21.24
C GLU A 49 8.27 3.42 20.02
N LEU A 50 6.97 3.10 20.02
CA LEU A 50 6.05 3.55 18.98
C LEU A 50 5.91 5.09 18.98
N ARG A 51 5.88 5.71 20.17
CA ARG A 51 5.80 7.18 20.30
C ARG A 51 7.07 7.90 19.88
N ASP A 52 8.25 7.34 20.11
CA ASP A 52 9.53 7.95 19.69
C ASP A 52 9.68 7.96 18.16
N VAL A 53 9.29 6.85 17.52
CA VAL A 53 9.25 6.71 16.06
C VAL A 53 8.21 7.64 15.42
N LEU A 54 7.05 7.82 16.06
CA LEU A 54 5.94 8.65 15.55
C LEU A 54 6.11 10.15 15.84
N GLY A 55 6.66 10.51 17.00
CA GLY A 55 6.70 11.88 17.53
C GLY A 55 7.60 12.84 16.74
N SER A 56 8.49 12.31 15.90
CA SER A 56 9.45 13.08 15.09
C SER A 56 9.02 13.27 13.63
N GLN A 57 7.90 12.70 13.19
CA GLN A 57 7.45 12.74 11.78
C GLN A 57 6.40 13.83 11.56
N ARG A 58 6.82 15.02 11.10
CA ARG A 58 5.90 16.03 10.54
C ARG A 58 5.74 15.80 9.03
N VAL A 59 4.69 15.09 8.62
CA VAL A 59 4.35 14.95 7.20
C VAL A 59 3.41 16.09 6.82
N ALA A 60 3.92 17.07 6.09
CA ALA A 60 3.08 18.09 5.47
C ALA A 60 2.37 17.47 4.24
N VAL A 61 1.08 17.19 4.37
CA VAL A 61 0.24 16.69 3.28
C VAL A 61 -0.67 17.83 2.81
N THR A 62 -0.64 18.16 1.52
CA THR A 62 -1.56 19.13 0.92
C THR A 62 -2.32 18.47 -0.22
N GLY A 63 -3.66 18.38 -0.11
CA GLY A 63 -4.67 18.16 -1.16
C GLY A 63 -4.48 16.99 -2.15
N GLY A 64 -5.44 16.07 -2.20
CA GLY A 64 -5.45 14.99 -3.20
C GLY A 64 -4.50 13.84 -2.87
N LEU A 65 -4.35 13.51 -1.58
CA LEU A 65 -3.59 12.37 -1.09
C LEU A 65 -4.51 11.14 -1.01
N ALA A 66 -4.12 10.01 -1.61
CA ALA A 66 -4.77 8.73 -1.32
C ALA A 66 -4.26 8.14 0.01
N ALA A 67 -2.93 8.10 0.18
CA ALA A 67 -2.29 7.63 1.40
C ALA A 67 -0.86 8.17 1.52
N ALA A 68 -0.34 8.23 2.73
CA ALA A 68 1.07 8.40 3.02
C ALA A 68 1.52 7.24 3.91
N TRP A 69 2.60 6.59 3.53
CA TRP A 69 3.11 5.40 4.19
C TRP A 69 4.47 5.68 4.80
N TYR A 70 4.66 5.32 6.07
CA TYR A 70 5.96 5.31 6.72
C TYR A 70 6.33 3.88 7.11
N VAL A 71 7.40 3.37 6.51
CA VAL A 71 7.81 1.97 6.64
C VAL A 71 8.58 1.75 7.94
N LEU A 72 8.12 0.81 8.76
CA LEU A 72 8.70 0.49 10.07
C LEU A 72 9.60 -0.74 9.99
N VAL A 73 9.10 -1.82 9.38
CA VAL A 73 9.82 -3.09 9.24
C VAL A 73 9.56 -3.65 7.85
N THR A 74 10.58 -4.29 7.28
CA THR A 74 10.52 -4.96 5.99
C THR A 74 11.23 -6.30 6.04
N GLU A 75 10.61 -7.35 5.52
CA GLU A 75 11.28 -8.60 5.17
C GLU A 75 12.15 -8.44 3.91
N ALA A 76 12.96 -9.46 3.61
CA ALA A 76 13.72 -9.51 2.37
C ALA A 76 12.77 -9.51 1.16
N CYS A 77 13.06 -8.69 0.16
CA CYS A 77 12.27 -8.51 -1.07
C CYS A 77 10.91 -7.80 -0.91
N ALA A 78 10.65 -7.13 0.22
CA ALA A 78 9.42 -6.38 0.41
C ALA A 78 9.33 -5.17 -0.54
N ASP A 79 8.20 -5.05 -1.25
CA ASP A 79 7.95 -3.97 -2.21
C ASP A 79 6.55 -3.37 -2.09
N LEU A 80 6.42 -2.14 -2.58
CA LEU A 80 5.14 -1.46 -2.77
C LEU A 80 4.82 -1.40 -4.26
N VAL A 81 3.55 -1.50 -4.62
CA VAL A 81 3.08 -1.08 -5.94
C VAL A 81 2.73 0.41 -5.87
N VAL A 82 3.29 1.22 -6.77
CA VAL A 82 3.24 2.69 -6.69
C VAL A 82 2.94 3.39 -8.02
N GLY A 83 2.20 2.72 -8.90
CA GLY A 83 1.74 3.25 -10.19
C GLY A 83 1.98 2.29 -11.33
N LEU A 84 1.81 2.80 -12.56
CA LEU A 84 2.04 2.06 -13.81
C LEU A 84 3.38 2.44 -14.45
N THR A 85 4.08 1.49 -15.06
CA THR A 85 5.37 1.70 -15.75
C THR A 85 5.26 2.68 -16.90
N GLU A 86 4.09 2.78 -17.52
CA GLU A 86 3.70 3.72 -18.56
C GLU A 86 2.21 4.12 -18.40
N PRO A 87 1.79 5.29 -18.90
CA PRO A 87 0.37 5.65 -18.89
C PRO A 87 -0.44 4.73 -19.80
N LEU A 88 -1.43 4.03 -19.25
CA LEU A 88 -2.37 3.18 -19.97
C LEU A 88 -3.76 3.81 -19.95
N ASP A 89 -4.47 3.82 -21.07
CA ASP A 89 -5.86 4.26 -21.09
C ASP A 89 -6.77 3.26 -20.33
N PRO A 90 -7.93 3.70 -19.81
CA PRO A 90 -8.81 2.85 -19.03
C PRO A 90 -9.30 1.58 -19.74
N SER A 91 -9.43 1.59 -21.08
CA SER A 91 -9.87 0.43 -21.84
C SER A 91 -8.76 -0.64 -21.92
N THR A 92 -7.51 -0.20 -22.10
CA THR A 92 -6.33 -1.06 -22.02
C THR A 92 -6.17 -1.66 -20.63
N VAL A 93 -6.36 -0.87 -19.56
CA VAL A 93 -6.31 -1.40 -18.18
C VAL A 93 -7.40 -2.47 -17.97
N ARG A 94 -8.64 -2.23 -18.43
CA ARG A 94 -9.73 -3.22 -18.34
C ARG A 94 -9.38 -4.51 -19.08
N MET A 95 -8.83 -4.41 -20.29
CA MET A 95 -8.39 -5.56 -21.08
C MET A 95 -7.30 -6.35 -20.33
N LEU A 96 -6.25 -5.69 -19.87
CA LEU A 96 -5.15 -6.32 -19.14
C LEU A 96 -5.58 -6.97 -17.82
N LEU A 97 -6.60 -6.42 -17.14
CA LEU A 97 -7.22 -7.05 -15.98
C LEU A 97 -7.89 -8.36 -16.35
N SER A 98 -8.67 -8.37 -17.45
CA SER A 98 -9.34 -9.58 -17.93
C SER A 98 -8.36 -10.67 -18.39
N GLU A 99 -7.20 -10.26 -18.93
CA GLU A 99 -6.13 -11.16 -19.36
C GLU A 99 -5.18 -11.57 -18.23
N ARG A 100 -5.31 -11.01 -17.02
CA ARG A 100 -4.39 -11.21 -15.87
C ARG A 100 -2.95 -10.74 -16.13
N ARG A 101 -2.79 -9.72 -16.99
CA ARG A 101 -1.49 -9.20 -17.44
C ARG A 101 -1.12 -7.83 -16.89
N LEU A 102 -2.02 -7.16 -16.15
CA LEU A 102 -1.75 -5.84 -15.59
C LEU A 102 -0.49 -5.81 -14.70
N ALA A 103 -0.13 -6.95 -14.09
CA ALA A 103 1.07 -7.12 -13.28
C ALA A 103 2.38 -6.76 -14.02
N GLU A 104 2.42 -6.94 -15.35
CA GLU A 104 3.57 -6.62 -16.22
C GLU A 104 3.86 -5.10 -16.26
N TYR A 105 2.85 -4.28 -15.94
CA TYR A 105 2.88 -2.83 -16.04
C TYR A 105 2.96 -2.14 -14.68
N LEU A 106 3.19 -2.87 -13.60
CA LEU A 106 3.23 -2.28 -12.25
C LEU A 106 4.63 -1.76 -11.91
N ILE A 107 4.69 -0.56 -11.33
CA ILE A 107 5.92 -0.10 -10.68
C ILE A 107 6.02 -0.76 -9.32
N ARG A 108 7.01 -1.64 -9.17
CA ARG A 108 7.42 -2.19 -7.88
C ARG A 108 8.53 -1.34 -7.28
N LEU A 109 8.29 -0.82 -6.08
CA LEU A 109 9.21 0.00 -5.31
C LEU A 109 9.70 -0.80 -4.10
N PRO A 110 10.94 -1.31 -4.13
CA PRO A 110 11.57 -1.87 -2.94
C PRO A 110 11.67 -0.80 -1.86
N VAL A 111 11.30 -1.16 -0.64
CA VAL A 111 11.34 -0.27 0.52
C VAL A 111 12.13 -0.90 1.67
N ARG A 112 12.56 -0.07 2.61
CA ARG A 112 13.15 -0.48 3.89
C ARG A 112 12.65 0.42 5.00
N ALA A 113 12.86 0.00 6.24
CA ALA A 113 12.58 0.82 7.42
C ALA A 113 13.08 2.28 7.26
N GLY A 114 12.23 3.23 7.65
CA GLY A 114 12.46 4.67 7.54
C GLY A 114 12.12 5.30 6.19
N ASP A 115 11.67 4.53 5.19
CA ASP A 115 11.13 5.11 3.95
C ASP A 115 9.76 5.76 4.19
N THR A 116 9.56 6.94 3.63
CA THR A 116 8.24 7.59 3.51
C THR A 116 7.81 7.58 2.05
N VAL A 117 6.58 7.13 1.78
CA VAL A 117 5.99 7.09 0.44
C VAL A 117 4.68 7.85 0.43
N ILE A 118 4.57 8.86 -0.42
CA ILE A 118 3.36 9.68 -0.60
C ILE A 118 2.65 9.20 -1.85
N VAL A 119 1.42 8.73 -1.71
CA VAL A 119 0.58 8.18 -2.78
C VAL A 119 -0.50 9.20 -3.13
N PRO A 120 -0.39 9.90 -4.28
CA PRO A 120 -1.44 10.79 -4.75
C PRO A 120 -2.73 10.03 -5.06
N ALA A 121 -3.88 10.69 -4.92
CA ALA A 121 -5.18 10.18 -5.35
C ALA A 121 -5.15 9.74 -6.83
N GLY A 122 -5.91 8.71 -7.17
CA GLY A 122 -5.94 8.13 -8.52
C GLY A 122 -4.69 7.32 -8.90
N THR A 123 -3.69 7.21 -8.03
CA THR A 123 -2.52 6.32 -8.25
C THR A 123 -2.94 4.86 -8.02
N LEU A 124 -2.59 3.97 -8.95
CA LEU A 124 -2.69 2.52 -8.73
C LEU A 124 -1.64 2.08 -7.72
N HIS A 125 -2.05 1.52 -6.59
CA HIS A 125 -1.13 1.22 -5.50
C HIS A 125 -1.50 -0.03 -4.72
N ALA A 126 -0.53 -0.60 -4.04
CA ALA A 126 -0.69 -1.76 -3.16
C ALA A 126 0.49 -1.87 -2.19
N ILE A 127 0.25 -2.40 -0.99
CA ILE A 127 1.30 -2.67 0.00
C ILE A 127 1.66 -4.15 -0.07
N GLY A 128 2.86 -4.50 -0.53
CA GLY A 128 3.31 -5.90 -0.60
C GLY A 128 3.45 -6.57 0.76
N SER A 129 3.60 -7.90 0.72
CA SER A 129 3.84 -8.70 1.93
C SER A 129 5.17 -8.37 2.59
N GLY A 130 5.25 -8.68 3.90
CA GLY A 130 6.48 -8.49 4.67
C GLY A 130 6.77 -7.01 4.93
N ILE A 131 5.73 -6.17 4.98
CA ILE A 131 5.84 -4.74 5.31
C ILE A 131 4.94 -4.43 6.50
N LEU A 132 5.55 -3.90 7.56
CA LEU A 132 4.87 -3.20 8.64
C LEU A 132 5.11 -1.70 8.43
N LEU A 133 4.03 -0.93 8.33
CA LEU A 133 4.06 0.51 8.09
C LEU A 133 2.94 1.23 8.83
N TYR A 134 3.11 2.54 9.03
CA TYR A 134 2.03 3.46 9.35
C TYR A 134 1.41 3.99 8.06
N GLU A 135 0.08 3.90 7.92
CA GLU A 135 -0.66 4.51 6.82
C GLU A 135 -1.46 5.70 7.31
N ILE A 136 -1.18 6.88 6.78
CA ILE A 136 -1.94 8.11 6.99
C ILE A 136 -2.82 8.28 5.75
N GLN A 137 -4.15 8.30 5.91
CA GLN A 137 -5.08 8.49 4.81
C GLN A 137 -6.21 9.46 5.18
N GLU A 138 -6.85 10.04 4.17
CA GLU A 138 -8.10 10.79 4.36
C GLU A 138 -9.18 9.83 4.90
N GLN A 139 -10.07 10.33 5.77
CA GLN A 139 -11.21 9.56 6.26
C GLN A 139 -12.20 9.30 5.12
N SER A 140 -11.97 8.23 4.37
CA SER A 140 -12.80 7.76 3.27
C SER A 140 -13.04 6.26 3.42
N ASP A 141 -14.30 5.84 3.37
CA ASP A 141 -14.68 4.42 3.39
C ASP A 141 -14.61 3.78 1.99
N ILE A 142 -14.09 4.51 0.99
CA ILE A 142 -14.12 4.11 -0.42
C ILE A 142 -12.74 3.65 -0.86
N THR A 143 -12.62 2.36 -1.16
CA THR A 143 -11.45 1.76 -1.81
C THR A 143 -11.89 0.97 -3.04
N TYR A 144 -11.42 1.34 -4.23
CA TYR A 144 -11.71 0.61 -5.46
C TYR A 144 -10.66 -0.47 -5.69
N ARG A 145 -11.08 -1.73 -5.56
CA ARG A 145 -10.21 -2.89 -5.81
C ARG A 145 -10.28 -3.24 -7.28
N LEU A 146 -9.17 -3.06 -7.99
CA LEU A 146 -9.07 -3.40 -9.41
C LEU A 146 -8.64 -4.85 -9.64
N TYR A 147 -7.79 -5.41 -8.77
CA TYR A 147 -7.38 -6.80 -8.90
C TYR A 147 -7.01 -7.43 -7.56
N ASP A 148 -7.32 -8.71 -7.43
CA ASP A 148 -7.07 -9.49 -6.22
C ASP A 148 -6.40 -10.85 -6.47
N TRP A 149 -5.74 -11.01 -7.61
CA TRP A 149 -4.98 -12.22 -7.94
C TRP A 149 -5.81 -13.50 -7.92
N ASP A 150 -7.11 -13.38 -8.22
CA ASP A 150 -8.07 -14.49 -8.23
C ASP A 150 -8.14 -15.24 -6.89
N ARG A 151 -7.79 -14.57 -5.78
CA ARG A 151 -7.85 -15.15 -4.44
C ARG A 151 -9.29 -15.42 -4.01
N THR A 152 -9.48 -16.52 -3.30
CA THR A 152 -10.76 -16.95 -2.76
C THR A 152 -10.66 -17.19 -1.25
N ASP A 153 -11.78 -16.99 -0.55
CA ASP A 153 -11.91 -17.34 0.86
C ASP A 153 -11.98 -18.87 1.07
N SER A 154 -12.12 -19.31 2.33
CA SER A 154 -12.25 -20.74 2.67
C SER A 154 -13.50 -21.41 2.09
N GLN A 155 -14.46 -20.63 1.59
CA GLN A 155 -15.67 -21.08 0.93
C GLN A 155 -15.58 -20.99 -0.61
N GLY A 156 -14.42 -20.61 -1.16
CA GLY A 156 -14.20 -20.47 -2.59
C GLY A 156 -14.76 -19.19 -3.20
N ARG A 157 -15.12 -18.18 -2.39
CA ARG A 157 -15.68 -16.91 -2.88
C ARG A 157 -14.59 -15.88 -3.09
N SER A 158 -14.59 -15.22 -4.24
CA SER A 158 -13.71 -14.10 -4.54
C SER A 158 -14.20 -12.83 -3.84
N ARG A 159 -13.27 -11.92 -3.50
CA ARG A 159 -13.64 -10.60 -2.99
C ARG A 159 -14.24 -9.73 -4.11
N PRO A 160 -15.17 -8.81 -3.79
CA PRO A 160 -15.67 -7.85 -4.76
C PRO A 160 -14.56 -7.00 -5.39
N LEU A 161 -14.68 -6.79 -6.69
CA LEU A 161 -13.87 -5.84 -7.47
C LEU A 161 -14.75 -4.66 -7.89
N HIS A 162 -14.15 -3.48 -7.99
CA HIS A 162 -14.83 -2.22 -8.33
C HIS A 162 -14.17 -1.62 -9.58
N ILE A 163 -14.24 -2.35 -10.70
CA ILE A 163 -13.45 -2.04 -11.90
C ILE A 163 -13.91 -0.72 -12.52
N ASP A 164 -15.21 -0.56 -12.73
CA ASP A 164 -15.74 0.59 -13.46
C ASP A 164 -15.55 1.89 -12.66
N GLU A 165 -15.79 1.83 -11.34
CA GLU A 165 -15.56 2.95 -10.44
C GLU A 165 -14.06 3.28 -10.32
N GLY A 166 -13.22 2.27 -10.15
CA GLY A 166 -11.77 2.46 -10.04
C GLY A 166 -11.16 3.05 -11.32
N LEU A 167 -11.64 2.64 -12.50
CA LEU A 167 -11.21 3.20 -13.78
C LEU A 167 -11.65 4.66 -13.98
N THR A 168 -12.74 5.10 -13.34
CA THR A 168 -13.20 6.50 -13.39
C THR A 168 -12.24 7.44 -12.64
N VAL A 169 -11.64 6.95 -11.54
CA VAL A 169 -10.75 7.76 -10.69
C VAL A 169 -9.26 7.51 -10.96
N LEU A 170 -8.92 6.47 -11.72
CA LEU A 170 -7.55 6.19 -12.13
C LEU A 170 -6.92 7.39 -12.87
N ARG A 171 -5.67 7.69 -12.52
CA ARG A 171 -4.81 8.66 -13.20
C ARG A 171 -3.54 7.92 -13.62
N PRO A 172 -3.50 7.30 -14.80
CA PRO A 172 -2.47 6.33 -15.19
C PRO A 172 -1.06 6.91 -15.25
N GLU A 173 -0.94 8.23 -15.39
CA GLU A 173 0.31 8.97 -15.34
C GLU A 173 0.87 9.18 -13.92
N ARG A 174 0.03 9.05 -12.88
CA ARG A 174 0.43 9.31 -11.49
C ARG A 174 1.21 8.14 -10.90
N ARG A 175 2.18 8.50 -10.05
CA ARG A 175 3.07 7.58 -9.33
C ARG A 175 3.29 8.09 -7.91
N ALA A 176 3.54 7.19 -6.97
CA ALA A 176 3.88 7.60 -5.61
C ALA A 176 5.32 8.15 -5.57
N GLY A 177 5.55 9.16 -4.73
CA GLY A 177 6.87 9.72 -4.46
C GLY A 177 7.48 9.14 -3.19
N ARG A 178 8.74 8.68 -3.26
CA ARG A 178 9.51 8.25 -2.07
C ARG A 178 10.43 9.36 -1.59
N SER A 179 10.39 9.66 -0.30
CA SER A 179 11.38 10.49 0.37
C SER A 179 12.07 9.68 1.48
N ARG A 180 13.30 10.07 1.79
CA ARG A 180 14.07 9.50 2.89
C ARG A 180 14.67 10.64 3.67
N TRP A 181 14.33 10.72 4.95
CA TRP A 181 14.95 11.71 5.82
C TRP A 181 16.38 11.27 6.12
N HIS A 182 17.36 12.09 5.79
CA HIS A 182 18.73 11.91 6.24
C HIS A 182 18.87 12.76 7.50
N SER A 183 19.20 12.14 8.64
CA SER A 183 19.43 12.90 9.86
C SER A 183 20.49 13.97 9.59
N MET A 184 20.14 15.24 9.77
CA MET A 184 21.10 16.32 9.85
C MET A 184 21.84 16.22 11.20
N HIS A 185 22.71 15.22 11.34
CA HIS A 185 23.79 15.25 12.31
C HIS A 185 25.08 15.66 11.60
N GLY A 186 25.06 16.87 11.02
CA GLY A 186 26.28 17.62 10.73
C GLY A 186 26.73 18.27 12.03
N GLY A 187 27.72 17.67 12.69
CA GLY A 187 28.41 18.29 13.82
C GLY A 187 28.90 19.67 13.40
N ARG A 188 28.57 20.68 14.20
CA ARG A 188 29.26 21.96 14.15
C ARG A 188 30.65 21.72 14.76
N SER A 189 31.68 21.75 13.93
CA SER A 189 33.06 22.01 14.37
C SER A 189 33.23 23.47 14.71
#